data_AF-A0A355A2M7-F1
#
_entry.id   AF-A0A355A2M7-F1
#
_cell.length_a   1.000
_cell.length_b   1.000
_cell.length_c   1.000
_cell.angle_alpha   90.00
_cell.angle_beta   90.00
_cell.angle_gamma   90.00
#
_symmetry.space_group_name_H-M   'P 1'
#
loop_
_entity.id
_entity.type
_entity.pdbx_description
1 polymer ?
#
loop_
_entity_poly.entity_id
_entity_poly.type
_entity_poly.pdbx_seq_one_letter_code
_entity_poly.pdbx_strand_id
1 'polypeptide(L)' 'MLLPSPLLQSSLTSFRRPLATFCQGLLLSGGGDFAPSFYDEPPHPQLGEVQVERDQWELTLIRKAYQEGIPILGICRG' A
#
# COMPACT_ATOMS: atom_id res chain seq x y z
N MET A 1 -23.24 0.94 4.44
CA MET A 1 -22.86 1.28 3.05
C MET A 1 -22.11 2.61 3.10
N LEU A 2 -20.88 2.59 3.64
CA LEU A 2 -20.05 3.79 3.70
C LEU A 2 -19.35 3.87 2.35
N LEU A 3 -19.79 4.80 1.50
CA LEU A 3 -19.05 5.16 0.31
C LEU A 3 -17.68 5.68 0.74
N PRO A 4 -16.56 5.20 0.16
CA PRO A 4 -15.26 5.76 0.47
C PRO A 4 -15.25 7.24 0.09
N SER A 5 -14.65 8.07 0.95
CA SER A 5 -14.62 9.51 0.78
C SER A 5 -13.89 9.89 -0.53
N PRO A 6 -14.37 10.90 -1.28
CA PRO A 6 -13.81 11.29 -2.58
C PRO A 6 -12.36 11.79 -2.53
N LEU A 7 -11.79 11.97 -1.33
CA LEU A 7 -10.37 12.31 -1.16
C LEU A 7 -9.43 11.11 -1.44
N LEU A 8 -9.90 9.86 -1.32
CA LEU A 8 -9.07 8.66 -1.51
C LEU A 8 -8.85 8.24 -2.96
N GLN A 9 -9.67 8.70 -3.91
CA GLN A 9 -9.45 8.42 -5.35
C GLN A 9 -8.30 9.25 -5.95
N SER A 10 -7.79 10.24 -5.22
CA SER A 10 -6.77 11.18 -5.69
C SER A 10 -5.34 10.61 -5.76
N SER A 11 -5.02 9.53 -5.02
CA SER A 11 -3.64 9.00 -4.97
C SER A 11 -3.27 8.15 -6.19
N LEU A 12 -4.23 7.38 -6.75
CA LEU A 12 -4.02 6.60 -7.98
C LEU A 12 -3.87 7.50 -9.22
N THR A 13 -4.40 8.72 -9.19
CA THR A 13 -4.17 9.74 -10.22
C THR A 13 -2.79 10.41 -10.16
N SER A 14 -2.00 10.19 -9.10
CA SER A 14 -0.80 11.00 -8.87
C SER A 14 0.46 10.53 -9.62
N PHE A 15 0.59 9.23 -9.89
CA PHE A 15 1.76 8.72 -10.62
C PHE A 15 1.51 8.64 -12.13
N ARG A 16 1.47 9.83 -12.77
CA ARG A 16 1.34 9.95 -14.23
C ARG A 16 2.50 9.33 -15.01
N ARG A 17 3.68 9.27 -14.40
CA ARG A 17 4.87 8.68 -15.01
C ARG A 17 5.00 7.19 -14.65
N PRO A 18 5.60 6.36 -15.51
CA PRO A 18 5.97 5.00 -15.14
C PRO A 18 6.92 5.01 -13.93
N LEU A 19 6.73 4.08 -13.00
CA LEU A 19 7.63 3.88 -11.85
C LEU A 19 9.05 3.56 -12.32
N ALA A 20 9.19 2.89 -13.47
CA ALA A 20 10.48 2.57 -14.09
C ALA A 20 11.36 3.81 -14.35
N THR A 21 10.74 5.01 -14.43
CA THR A 21 11.46 6.28 -14.59
C THR A 21 12.07 6.81 -13.29
N PHE A 22 11.74 6.20 -12.15
CA PHE A 22 12.23 6.57 -10.82
C PHE A 22 13.05 5.45 -10.16
N CYS A 23 12.67 4.19 -10.36
CA CYS A 23 13.36 3.03 -9.79
C CYS A 23 13.21 1.77 -10.66
N GLN A 24 14.08 0.77 -10.46
CA GLN A 24 14.03 -0.53 -11.13
C GLN A 24 13.57 -1.67 -10.21
N GLY A 25 13.19 -1.34 -8.99
CA GLY A 25 12.69 -2.28 -7.99
C GLY A 25 11.97 -1.53 -6.88
N LEU A 26 11.00 -2.19 -6.25
CA LEU A 26 10.29 -1.71 -5.08
C LEU A 26 10.68 -2.57 -3.88
N LEU A 27 11.27 -1.94 -2.85
CA LEU A 27 11.52 -2.58 -1.57
C LEU A 27 10.55 -2.03 -0.53
N LEU A 28 9.82 -2.91 0.14
CA LEU A 28 8.96 -2.57 1.27
C LEU A 28 9.64 -3.04 2.56
N SER A 29 9.94 -2.08 3.43
CA SER A 29 10.60 -2.34 4.69
C SER A 29 9.63 -2.89 5.73
N GLY A 30 10.19 -3.44 6.82
CA GLY A 30 9.40 -3.80 7.99
C GLY A 30 8.68 -2.61 8.62
N GLY A 31 7.85 -2.89 9.60
CA GLY A 31 7.06 -1.89 10.31
C GLY A 31 6.11 -2.52 11.31
N GLY A 32 5.20 -1.69 11.81
CA GLY A 32 4.04 -2.15 12.57
C GLY A 32 3.07 -2.95 11.70
N ASP A 33 1.99 -3.41 12.31
CA ASP A 33 1.02 -4.30 11.69
C ASP A 33 0.26 -3.63 10.54
N PHE A 34 -0.26 -4.45 9.64
CA PHE A 34 -1.05 -4.00 8.49
C PHE A 34 -2.53 -3.85 8.86
N ALA A 35 -3.16 -2.76 8.41
CA ALA A 35 -4.55 -2.47 8.78
C ALA A 35 -5.52 -3.58 8.31
N PRO A 36 -6.26 -4.23 9.23
CA PRO A 36 -7.21 -5.30 8.92
C PRO A 36 -8.32 -4.92 7.94
N SER A 37 -8.65 -3.62 7.87
CA SER A 37 -9.65 -3.11 6.93
C SER A 37 -9.27 -3.26 5.45
N PHE A 38 -8.01 -3.50 5.12
CA PHE A 38 -7.60 -3.75 3.72
C PHE A 38 -7.82 -5.20 3.26
N TYR A 39 -8.10 -6.11 4.20
CA TYR A 39 -8.43 -7.51 3.92
C TYR A 39 -9.75 -7.93 4.60
N ASP A 40 -10.63 -6.95 4.86
CA ASP A 40 -12.00 -7.12 5.38
C ASP A 40 -12.11 -7.89 6.71
N GLU A 41 -11.08 -7.78 7.57
CA GLU A 41 -11.07 -8.40 8.89
C GLU A 41 -11.24 -7.37 10.03
N PRO A 42 -11.82 -7.76 11.18
CA PRO A 42 -11.83 -6.95 12.39
C PRO A 42 -10.44 -6.91 13.06
N PRO A 43 -10.12 -5.88 13.86
CA PRO A 43 -8.86 -5.83 14.60
C PRO A 43 -8.76 -6.96 15.63
N HIS A 44 -7.66 -7.70 15.59
CA HIS A 44 -7.34 -8.72 16.59
C HIS A 44 -6.99 -8.05 17.94
N PRO A 45 -7.33 -8.65 19.11
CA PRO A 45 -6.99 -8.07 20.41
C PRO A 45 -5.49 -7.83 20.66
N GLN A 46 -4.62 -8.53 19.92
CA GLN A 46 -3.16 -8.38 19.99
C GLN A 46 -2.57 -7.57 18.82
N LEU A 47 -3.41 -6.89 18.03
CA LEU A 47 -2.96 -6.02 16.93
C LEU A 47 -2.06 -4.90 17.49
N GLY A 48 -0.86 -4.79 16.93
CA GLY A 48 0.11 -3.74 17.24
C GLY A 48 -0.25 -2.40 16.59
N GLU A 49 0.75 -1.52 16.50
CA GLU A 49 0.57 -0.21 15.87
C GLU A 49 0.33 -0.36 14.36
N VAL A 50 -0.72 0.31 13.87
CA VAL A 50 -1.11 0.32 12.45
C VAL A 50 -0.97 1.73 11.90
N GLN A 51 -0.50 1.85 10.66
CA GLN A 51 -0.39 3.12 9.93
C GLN A 51 -1.20 3.06 8.63
N VAL A 52 -2.51 3.34 8.72
CA VAL A 52 -3.45 3.21 7.59
C VAL A 52 -3.02 4.02 6.36
N GLU A 53 -2.47 5.21 6.54
CA GLU A 53 -1.98 6.05 5.43
C GLU A 53 -0.79 5.40 4.71
N ARG A 54 0.15 4.80 5.47
CA ARG A 54 1.28 4.04 4.92
C ARG A 54 0.76 2.82 4.15
N ASP A 55 -0.14 2.05 4.75
CA ASP A 55 -0.73 0.85 4.15
C ASP A 55 -1.42 1.15 2.82
N GLN A 56 -2.21 2.23 2.78
CA GLN A 56 -2.86 2.68 1.54
C GLN A 56 -1.84 3.08 0.46
N TRP A 57 -0.79 3.82 0.85
CA TRP A 57 0.21 4.31 -0.08
C TRP A 57 1.08 3.17 -0.64
N GLU A 58 1.50 2.24 0.22
CA GLU A 58 2.25 1.06 -0.19
C GLU A 58 1.41 0.14 -1.08
N LEU A 59 0.14 -0.12 -0.76
CA LEU A 59 -0.76 -0.87 -1.65
C LEU A 59 -0.88 -0.22 -3.03
N THR A 60 -0.89 1.11 -3.09
CA THR A 60 -0.93 1.85 -4.36
C THR A 60 0.35 1.64 -5.17
N LEU A 61 1.52 1.70 -4.53
CA LEU A 61 2.81 1.43 -5.17
C LEU A 61 2.95 -0.03 -5.62
N ILE A 62 2.56 -0.99 -4.77
CA ILE A 62 2.56 -2.43 -5.08
C ILE A 62 1.74 -2.69 -6.33
N ARG A 63 0.51 -2.17 -6.39
CA ARG A 63 -0.37 -2.35 -7.55
C ARG A 63 0.25 -1.80 -8.83
N LYS A 64 0.84 -0.59 -8.77
CA LYS A 64 1.49 0.01 -9.94
C LYS A 64 2.76 -0.75 -10.35
N ALA A 65 3.62 -1.11 -9.40
CA ALA A 65 4.82 -1.89 -9.66
C ALA A 65 4.49 -3.26 -10.28
N TYR A 66 3.48 -3.94 -9.76
CA TYR A 66 2.97 -5.20 -10.30
C TYR A 66 2.44 -5.04 -11.73
N GLN A 67 1.65 -3.99 -11.99
CA GLN A 67 1.13 -3.69 -13.33
C GLN A 67 2.23 -3.35 -14.34
N GLU A 68 3.32 -2.70 -13.91
CA GLU A 68 4.45 -2.30 -14.75
C GLU A 68 5.57 -3.36 -14.83
N GLY A 69 5.43 -4.50 -14.14
CA GLY A 69 6.43 -5.57 -14.13
C GLY A 69 7.73 -5.21 -13.38
N ILE A 70 7.66 -4.26 -12.45
CA ILE A 70 8.81 -3.90 -11.60
C ILE A 70 8.94 -4.93 -10.47
N PRO A 71 10.15 -5.52 -10.26
CA PRO A 71 10.39 -6.44 -9.15
C PRO A 71 10.05 -5.84 -7.78
N ILE A 72 9.38 -6.63 -6.93
CA ILE A 72 8.97 -6.23 -5.58
C ILE A 72 9.65 -7.17 -4.56
N LEU A 73 10.24 -6.59 -3.52
CA LEU A 73 10.79 -7.30 -2.36
C LEU A 73 10.16 -6.75 -1.07
N GLY A 74 9.41 -7.60 -0.37
CA GLY A 74 8.89 -7.32 0.96
C GLY A 74 9.80 -7.87 2.05
N ILE A 75 9.99 -7.10 3.13
CA ILE A 75 10.73 -7.54 4.33
C ILE A 75 9.81 -7.42 5.54
N CYS A 76 9.62 -8.52 6.27
CA CYS A 76 8.78 -8.61 7.47
C CYS A 76 7.31 -8.27 7.17
N ARG A 77 6.90 -7.00 7.31
CA ARG A 77 5.55 -6.51 7.00
C ARG A 77 5.41 -6.03 5.54
N GLY A 78 6.52 -5.77 4.86
CA GLY A 78 6.54 -5.38 3.46
C GLY A 78 5.99 -6.46 2.54
#